data_AF-A0AAW9SQQ2-F1
#
_entry.id   AF-A0AAW9SQQ2-F1
#
_cell.length_a   1.000
_cell.length_b   1.000
_cell.length_c   1.000
_cell.angle_alpha   90.00
_cell.angle_beta   90.00
_cell.angle_gamma   90.00
#
_symmetry.space_group_name_H-M   'P 1'
#
loop_
_entity.id
_entity.type
_entity.pdbx_description
1 polymer ?
#
loop_
_entity_poly.entity_id
_entity_poly.type
_entity_poly.pdbx_seq_one_letter_code
_entity_poly.pdbx_strand_id
1 'polypeptide(L)'
;MAIDQRKADMADPEQHFAWALASFPVMADGTPMVLPVMCLPVVSRFLWDCGFRHHPELQQVKQVLDPRAALQSAGVRWVPVEDEEKVPAPSVDLSNLSDAEAAAVQAALDRRNQS
;
A
#
# COMPACT_ATOMS: atom_id res chain seq x y z
N MET A 1 10.70 12.48 -4.25
CA MET A 1 9.91 12.03 -5.42
C MET A 1 8.84 11.08 -4.91
N ALA A 2 7.56 11.37 -5.11
CA ALA A 2 6.49 10.67 -4.41
C ALA A 2 6.19 9.29 -5.05
N ILE A 3 6.42 8.23 -4.28
CA ILE A 3 6.12 6.83 -4.63
C ILE A 3 4.76 6.40 -4.06
N ASP A 4 4.12 7.24 -3.24
CA ASP A 4 2.79 7.05 -2.64
C ASP A 4 1.77 7.92 -3.38
N GLN A 5 0.69 7.32 -3.88
CA GLN A 5 -0.40 8.04 -4.55
C GLN A 5 -0.95 9.21 -3.71
N ARG A 6 -1.08 9.03 -2.39
CA ARG A 6 -1.65 10.05 -1.49
C ARG A 6 -0.73 11.24 -1.26
N LYS A 7 0.54 11.12 -1.61
CA LYS A 7 1.57 12.16 -1.47
C LYS A 7 1.97 12.75 -2.82
N ALA A 8 1.49 12.17 -3.93
CA ALA A 8 1.77 12.65 -5.26
C ALA A 8 0.94 13.89 -5.55
N ASP A 9 1.56 14.91 -6.15
CA ASP A 9 0.83 16.02 -6.73
C ASP A 9 0.19 15.58 -8.05
N MET A 10 -1.13 15.39 -8.03
CA MET A 10 -1.90 14.97 -9.21
C MET A 10 -2.08 16.11 -10.23
N ALA A 11 -1.64 17.34 -9.95
CA ALA A 11 -1.57 18.40 -10.94
C ALA A 11 -0.20 18.48 -11.65
N ASP A 12 0.83 17.85 -11.08
CA ASP A 12 2.17 17.80 -11.66
C ASP A 12 2.32 16.58 -12.60
N PRO A 13 2.53 16.78 -13.92
CA PRO A 13 2.68 15.68 -14.87
C PRO A 13 3.80 14.69 -14.54
N GLU A 14 4.85 15.13 -13.85
CA GLU A 14 5.97 14.25 -13.46
C GLU A 14 5.63 13.34 -12.28
N GLN A 15 4.63 13.71 -11.47
CA GLN A 15 4.20 12.93 -10.30
C GLN A 15 2.90 12.17 -10.53
N HIS A 16 2.07 12.64 -11.46
CA HIS A 16 0.70 12.17 -11.72
C HIS A 16 0.57 10.64 -11.82
N PHE A 17 1.53 9.97 -12.45
CA PHE A 17 1.55 8.51 -12.63
C PHE A 17 2.72 7.83 -11.91
N ALA A 18 3.65 8.58 -11.31
CA ALA A 18 4.88 8.03 -10.73
C ALA A 18 4.62 6.94 -9.68
N TRP A 19 3.56 7.08 -8.87
CA TRP A 19 3.12 6.12 -7.86
C TRP A 19 2.70 4.77 -8.47
N ALA A 20 2.04 4.78 -9.62
CA ALA A 20 1.58 3.57 -10.32
C ALA A 20 2.72 2.84 -11.03
N LEU A 21 3.74 3.60 -11.45
CA LEU A 21 4.89 3.10 -12.20
C LEU A 21 6.02 2.56 -11.30
N ALA A 22 6.04 2.94 -10.02
CA ALA A 22 7.09 2.57 -9.08
C ALA A 22 7.11 1.08 -8.73
N SER A 23 5.99 0.38 -8.87
CA SER A 23 5.90 -1.07 -8.68
C SER A 23 4.80 -1.65 -9.55
N PHE A 24 5.21 -2.22 -10.68
CA PHE A 24 4.33 -2.74 -11.71
C PHE A 24 4.03 -4.23 -11.41
N PRO A 25 2.76 -4.64 -11.27
CA PRO A 25 2.40 -6.05 -11.14
C PRO A 25 2.39 -6.69 -12.53
N VAL A 26 3.47 -7.35 -12.97
CA VAL A 26 3.59 -7.76 -14.39
C VAL A 26 3.78 -9.25 -14.60
N MET A 27 4.18 -10.03 -13.59
CA MET A 27 4.43 -11.45 -13.81
C MET A 27 3.30 -12.33 -13.26
N ALA A 28 2.90 -13.35 -14.01
CA ALA A 28 1.94 -14.38 -13.58
C ALA A 28 2.42 -15.16 -12.35
N ASP A 29 3.72 -15.09 -12.04
CA ASP A 29 4.36 -15.67 -10.85
C ASP A 29 4.41 -14.70 -9.64
N GLY A 30 3.89 -13.47 -9.79
CA GLY A 30 3.85 -12.46 -8.74
C GLY A 30 5.12 -11.61 -8.60
N THR A 31 6.11 -11.77 -9.47
CA THR A 31 7.34 -10.95 -9.43
C THR A 31 7.04 -9.50 -9.85
N PRO A 32 7.33 -8.50 -8.99
CA PRO A 32 7.16 -7.09 -9.34
C PRO A 32 8.17 -6.65 -10.39
N MET A 33 7.71 -5.98 -11.43
CA MET A 33 8.59 -5.23 -12.31
C MET A 33 8.78 -3.84 -11.70
N VAL A 34 10.03 -3.49 -11.40
CA VAL A 34 10.38 -2.21 -10.82
C VAL A 34 11.13 -1.39 -11.85
N LEU A 35 10.58 -0.24 -12.23
CA LEU A 35 11.31 0.74 -13.02
C LEU A 35 12.33 1.48 -12.14
N PRO A 36 13.50 1.84 -12.67
CA PRO A 36 14.43 2.72 -11.96
C PRO A 36 13.73 4.03 -11.58
N VAL A 37 13.92 4.47 -10.33
CA VAL A 37 13.25 5.67 -9.79
C VAL A 37 13.47 6.89 -10.71
N MET A 38 14.67 7.05 -11.26
CA MET A 38 15.01 8.17 -12.16
C MET A 38 14.16 8.20 -13.43
N CYS A 39 13.57 7.08 -13.85
CA CYS A 39 12.73 7.01 -15.05
C CYS A 39 11.27 7.39 -14.79
N LEU A 40 10.79 7.34 -13.55
CA LEU A 40 9.37 7.53 -13.23
C LEU A 40 8.83 8.92 -13.65
N PRO A 41 9.54 10.05 -13.40
CA PRO A 41 9.09 11.37 -13.85
C PRO A 41 8.97 11.46 -15.37
N VAL A 42 9.93 10.87 -16.07
CA VAL A 42 10.01 10.90 -17.54
C VAL A 42 8.83 10.15 -18.15
N VAL A 43 8.54 8.94 -17.64
CA VAL A 43 7.41 8.13 -18.12
C VAL A 43 6.08 8.77 -17.73
N SER A 44 5.97 9.33 -16.52
CA SER A 44 4.76 10.04 -16.07
C SER A 44 4.44 11.24 -16.96
N ARG A 45 5.44 12.09 -17.25
CA ARG A 45 5.31 13.21 -18.20
C ARG A 45 4.88 12.71 -19.57
N PHE A 46 5.51 11.66 -20.09
CA PHE A 46 5.17 11.09 -21.39
C PHE A 46 3.70 10.66 -21.48
N LEU A 47 3.18 9.95 -20.47
CA LEU A 47 1.76 9.56 -20.42
C LEU A 47 0.83 10.78 -20.36
N TRP A 48 1.21 11.80 -19.58
CA TRP A 48 0.45 13.04 -19.52
C TRP A 48 0.38 13.75 -20.88
N ASP A 49 1.51 13.83 -21.59
CA ASP A 49 1.63 14.46 -22.91
C ASP A 49 0.87 13.65 -23.99
N CYS A 50 0.78 12.32 -23.83
CA CYS A 50 -0.13 11.48 -24.62
C CYS A 50 -1.63 11.73 -24.32
N GLY A 51 -1.95 12.54 -23.30
CA GLY A 51 -3.31 12.91 -22.94
C GLY A 51 -3.96 12.02 -21.87
N PHE A 52 -3.24 11.06 -21.27
CA PHE A 52 -3.79 10.25 -20.19
C PHE A 52 -4.01 11.09 -18.93
N ARG A 53 -5.09 10.81 -18.20
CA ARG A 53 -5.36 11.38 -16.86
C ARG A 53 -5.85 10.28 -15.94
N HIS A 54 -5.41 10.34 -14.68
CA HIS A 54 -5.93 9.51 -13.63
C HIS A 54 -7.31 10.03 -13.20
N HIS A 55 -8.30 9.14 -13.27
CA HIS A 55 -9.67 9.39 -12.83
C HIS A 55 -9.90 8.58 -11.55
N PRO A 56 -9.81 9.18 -10.35
CA PRO A 56 -9.94 8.46 -9.09
C PRO A 56 -11.26 7.71 -8.95
N GLU A 57 -12.33 8.22 -9.57
CA GLU A 57 -13.65 7.58 -9.63
C GLU A 57 -13.70 6.28 -10.44
N LEU A 58 -12.71 6.04 -11.31
CA LEU A 58 -12.58 4.82 -12.12
C LEU A 58 -11.49 3.87 -11.57
N GLN A 59 -10.83 4.23 -10.47
CA GLN A 59 -9.75 3.44 -9.90
C GLN A 59 -10.30 2.14 -9.27
N GLN A 60 -9.80 1.00 -9.75
CA GLN A 60 -10.24 -0.32 -9.26
C GLN A 60 -9.26 -0.95 -8.25
N VAL A 61 -7.99 -0.53 -8.27
CA VAL A 61 -6.95 -1.02 -7.36
C VAL A 61 -6.20 0.14 -6.71
N LYS A 62 -5.79 -0.04 -5.46
CA LYS A 62 -5.01 0.94 -4.70
C LYS A 62 -3.69 0.38 -4.21
N GLN A 63 -2.73 1.28 -4.06
CA GLN A 63 -1.41 0.99 -3.53
C GLN A 63 -1.47 0.86 -2.01
N VAL A 64 -0.97 -0.25 -1.47
CA VAL A 64 -0.71 -0.44 -0.04
C VAL A 64 0.79 -0.54 0.15
N LEU A 65 1.35 0.38 0.92
CA LEU A 65 2.78 0.46 1.22
C LEU A 65 3.08 -0.28 2.52
N ASP A 66 4.05 -1.20 2.48
CA ASP A 66 4.67 -1.76 3.68
C ASP A 66 5.76 -0.78 4.18
N PRO A 67 5.56 -0.11 5.33
CA PRO A 67 6.54 0.83 5.86
C PRO A 67 7.85 0.16 6.31
N ARG A 68 7.88 -1.17 6.43
CA ARG A 68 9.06 -1.94 6.88
C ARG A 68 9.88 -2.48 5.71
N ALA A 69 9.43 -2.33 4.47
CA ALA A 69 10.15 -2.81 3.31
C ALA A 69 11.47 -2.04 3.11
N ALA A 70 12.55 -2.78 2.85
CA ALA A 70 13.89 -2.21 2.67
C ALA A 70 14.00 -1.30 1.42
N LEU A 71 13.15 -1.53 0.42
CA LEU A 71 13.04 -0.71 -0.79
C LEU A 71 11.58 -0.29 -0.98
N GLN A 72 11.31 1.01 -1.11
CA GLN A 72 9.94 1.52 -1.22
C GLN A 72 9.17 0.94 -2.41
N SER A 73 9.84 0.68 -3.52
CA SER A 73 9.25 0.04 -4.71
C SER A 73 8.99 -1.47 -4.55
N ALA A 74 9.68 -2.14 -3.63
CA ALA A 74 9.48 -3.56 -3.30
C ALA A 74 8.42 -3.76 -2.20
N GLY A 75 8.06 -2.71 -1.46
CA GLY A 75 7.05 -2.73 -0.39
C GLY A 75 5.63 -2.45 -0.87
N VAL A 76 5.34 -2.54 -2.17
CA VAL A 76 4.04 -2.19 -2.73
C VAL A 76 3.19 -3.43 -2.94
N ARG A 77 1.98 -3.43 -2.39
CA ARG A 77 0.91 -4.37 -2.75
C ARG A 77 -0.22 -3.63 -3.42
N TRP A 78 -0.84 -4.26 -4.41
CA TRP A 78 -2.02 -3.75 -5.10
C TRP A 78 -3.24 -4.52 -4.60
N VAL A 79 -4.23 -3.81 -4.05
CA VAL A 79 -5.48 -4.42 -3.53
C VAL A 79 -6.68 -3.77 -4.20
N PRO A 80 -7.82 -4.46 -4.36
CA PRO A 80 -9.05 -3.86 -4.84
C PRO A 80 -9.46 -2.65 -4.00
N VAL A 81 -10.06 -1.63 -4.62
CA VAL A 81 -10.55 -0.44 -3.90
C VAL A 81 -11.71 -0.80 -2.96
N GLU A 82 -12.52 -1.81 -3.29
CA GLU A 82 -13.63 -2.32 -2.47
C GLU A 82 -13.20 -2.99 -1.16
N ASP A 83 -11.93 -3.39 -1.03
CA ASP A 83 -11.36 -3.70 0.27
C ASP A 83 -11.22 -2.37 1.03
N GLU A 84 -12.31 -1.93 1.68
CA GLU A 84 -12.21 -1.02 2.80
C GLU A 84 -11.10 -1.55 3.70
N GLU A 85 -10.16 -0.64 3.93
CA GLU A 85 -8.95 -0.83 4.70
C GLU A 85 -9.28 -1.64 5.95
N LYS A 86 -8.90 -2.94 5.98
CA LYS A 86 -8.54 -3.55 7.26
C LYS A 86 -7.36 -2.72 7.74
N VAL A 87 -7.67 -1.60 8.39
CA VAL A 87 -6.77 -0.93 9.30
C VAL A 87 -6.11 -2.07 10.06
N PRO A 88 -4.78 -2.26 9.97
CA PRO A 88 -4.15 -3.34 10.69
C PRO A 88 -4.66 -3.23 12.11
N ALA A 89 -5.39 -4.25 12.56
CA ALA A 89 -6.01 -4.23 13.87
C ALA A 89 -4.92 -3.76 14.83
N PRO A 90 -5.19 -2.77 15.71
CA PRO A 90 -4.17 -2.22 16.58
C PRO A 90 -3.43 -3.38 17.24
N SER A 91 -2.19 -3.60 16.82
CA SER A 91 -1.43 -4.77 17.23
C SER A 91 -0.88 -4.46 18.61
N VAL A 92 -1.39 -5.19 19.60
CA VAL A 92 -0.80 -5.15 20.94
C VAL A 92 0.37 -6.13 20.94
N ASP A 93 1.56 -5.67 21.30
CA ASP A 93 2.70 -6.55 21.52
C ASP A 93 2.47 -7.36 22.81
N LEU A 94 2.32 -8.67 22.67
CA LEU A 94 2.06 -9.60 23.76
C LEU A 94 3.29 -10.47 24.08
N SER A 95 4.44 -10.20 23.45
CA SER A 95 5.63 -11.06 23.52
C SER A 95 6.23 -11.18 24.92
N ASN A 96 5.89 -10.26 25.82
CA ASN A 96 6.37 -10.22 27.20
C ASN A 96 5.39 -10.82 28.22
N LEU A 97 4.23 -11.35 27.79
CA LEU A 97 3.31 -12.01 28.71
C LEU A 97 3.81 -13.39 29.08
N SER A 98 3.71 -13.72 30.37
CA SER A 98 3.77 -15.11 30.81
C SER A 98 2.52 -15.87 30.41
N ASP A 99 2.60 -17.21 30.34
CA ASP A 99 1.46 -18.07 29.99
C ASP A 99 0.24 -17.85 30.90
N ALA A 100 0.48 -17.57 32.19
CA ALA A 100 -0.57 -17.28 33.16
C ALA A 100 -1.29 -15.95 32.86
N GLU A 101 -0.55 -14.92 32.44
CA GLU A 101 -1.13 -13.62 32.09
C GLU A 101 -1.88 -13.70 30.75
N ALA A 102 -1.36 -14.46 29.78
CA ALA A 102 -2.04 -14.71 28.51
C ALA A 102 -3.39 -15.41 28.73
N ALA A 103 -3.43 -16.43 29.59
CA ALA A 103 -4.68 -17.13 29.94
C ALA A 103 -5.71 -16.21 30.63
N ALA A 104 -5.24 -15.32 31.51
CA ALA A 104 -6.11 -14.35 32.19
C ALA A 104 -6.71 -13.33 31.21
N VAL A 105 -5.91 -12.85 30.25
CA VAL A 105 -6.38 -11.95 29.17
C VAL A 105 -7.43 -12.65 28.31
N GLN A 106 -7.19 -13.92 27.92
CA GLN A 106 -8.14 -14.68 27.11
C GLN A 106 -9.49 -14.86 27.84
N ALA A 107 -9.47 -15.25 29.11
CA ALA A 107 -10.68 -15.43 29.90
C ALA A 107 -11.48 -14.11 30.09
N ALA A 108 -10.79 -12.97 30.19
CA ALA A 108 -11.43 -11.66 30.25
C ALA A 108 -12.10 -11.27 28.92
N LEU A 109 -11.46 -11.58 27.79
CA LEU A 109 -12.03 -11.35 26.46
C LEU A 109 -13.26 -12.22 26.21
N ASP A 110 -13.22 -13.50 26.60
CA ASP A 110 -14.35 -14.42 26.44
C ASP A 110 -15.57 -13.96 27.24
N ARG A 111 -15.36 -13.41 28.46
CA ARG A 111 -16.42 -12.83 29.27
C ARG A 111 -17.03 -11.59 28.62
N ARG A 112 -16.20 -10.73 28.01
CA ARG A 112 -16.67 -9.53 27.31
C ARG A 112 -17.51 -9.89 26.07
N ASN A 113 -17.14 -10.93 25.34
CA ASN A 113 -17.83 -11.33 24.11
C ASN A 113 -19.16 -12.06 24.38
N GLN A 114 -19.42 -12.47 25.63
CA GLN A 114 -20.69 -13.06 26.07
C GLN A 114 -21.66 -12.05 26.69
N SER A 115 -21.27 -10.77 26.80
CA SER A 115 -22.11 -9.64 27.24
C SER A 115 -22.54 -8.78 26.05
#